data_AF-A0A3E1E287-F1
#
_entry.id   AF-A0A3E1E287-F1
#
_cell.length_a   1.000
_cell.length_b   1.000
_cell.length_c   1.000
_cell.angle_alpha   90.00
_cell.angle_beta   90.00
_cell.angle_gamma   90.00
#
_symmetry.space_group_name_H-M   'P 1'
#
loop_
_entity.id
_entity.type
_entity.pdbx_description
1 polymer ?
#
loop_
_entity_poly.entity_id
_entity_poly.type
_entity_poly.pdbx_seq_one_letter_code
_entity_poly.pdbx_strand_id
1 'polypeptide(L)' 'DTTSAQVFERVTTKVSPGSVVLLHSFAPCTLQALPDIIKFLKDNGYEMVTVSELMKNSTK' A
#
# COMPACT_ATOMS: atom_id res chain seq x y z
N ASP A 1 -14.25 9.51 -12.44
CA ASP A 1 -12.86 9.33 -11.96
C ASP A 1 -12.81 8.51 -10.68
N THR A 2 -11.69 7.83 -10.41
CA THR A 2 -11.47 7.15 -9.12
C THR A 2 -11.10 8.19 -8.07
N THR A 3 -11.79 8.22 -6.93
CA THR A 3 -11.50 9.16 -5.82
C THR A 3 -10.36 8.65 -4.92
N SER A 4 -9.72 9.53 -4.17
CA SER A 4 -8.70 9.15 -3.18
C SER A 4 -9.27 8.18 -2.12
N ALA A 5 -10.50 8.41 -1.66
CA ALA A 5 -11.21 7.52 -0.75
C ALA A 5 -11.39 6.10 -1.31
N GLN A 6 -11.72 5.97 -2.60
CA GLN A 6 -11.81 4.68 -3.28
C GLN A 6 -10.45 3.98 -3.41
N VAL A 7 -9.35 4.73 -3.62
CA VAL A 7 -7.99 4.16 -3.62
C VAL A 7 -7.64 3.65 -2.23
N PHE A 8 -7.89 4.44 -1.19
CA PHE A 8 -7.65 4.06 0.21
C PHE A 8 -8.44 2.79 0.59
N GLU A 9 -9.75 2.76 0.32
CA GLU A 9 -10.61 1.61 0.60
C GLU A 9 -10.12 0.35 -0.13
N ARG A 10 -9.79 0.45 -1.42
CA ARG A 10 -9.29 -0.69 -2.21
C ARG A 10 -7.99 -1.28 -1.69
N VAL A 11 -7.10 -0.43 -1.17
CA VAL A 11 -5.83 -0.89 -0.58
C VAL A 11 -6.10 -1.51 0.78
N THR A 12 -6.70 -0.76 1.70
CA THR A 12 -6.87 -1.17 3.11
C THR A 12 -7.72 -2.42 3.31
N THR A 13 -8.69 -2.68 2.42
CA THR A 13 -9.54 -3.89 2.48
C THR A 13 -8.88 -5.15 1.89
N LYS A 14 -7.77 -5.01 1.15
CA LYS A 14 -7.13 -6.12 0.42
C LYS A 14 -5.73 -6.46 0.88
N VAL A 15 -5.08 -5.57 1.64
CA VAL A 15 -3.73 -5.81 2.13
C VAL A 15 -3.71 -6.97 3.14
N SER A 16 -2.70 -7.81 3.00
CA SER A 16 -2.36 -8.92 3.88
C SER A 16 -0.84 -9.02 3.99
N PRO A 17 -0.29 -9.73 5.01
CA PRO A 17 1.15 -9.93 5.12
C PRO A 17 1.73 -10.48 3.81
N GLY A 18 2.75 -9.80 3.26
CA GLY A 18 3.39 -10.15 1.99
C GLY A 18 2.71 -9.60 0.73
N SER A 19 1.68 -8.77 0.85
CA SER A 19 1.06 -8.10 -0.30
C SER A 19 2.00 -7.14 -1.02
N VAL A 20 1.91 -7.12 -2.36
CA VAL A 20 2.53 -6.09 -3.22
C VAL A 20 1.43 -5.21 -3.80
N VAL A 21 1.41 -3.94 -3.41
CA VAL A 21 0.37 -2.98 -3.82
C VAL A 21 0.83 -2.22 -5.07
N LEU A 22 0.10 -2.34 -6.17
CA LEU A 22 0.37 -1.62 -7.41
C LEU A 22 -0.32 -0.24 -7.40
N LEU A 23 0.46 0.82 -7.51
CA LEU A 23 -0.01 2.21 -7.62
C LEU A 23 0.63 2.91 -8.83
N HIS A 24 -0.04 3.95 -9.36
CA HIS A 24 0.49 4.82 -10.41
C HIS A 24 0.73 6.22 -9.84
N SER A 25 1.97 6.72 -9.89
CA SER A 25 2.41 8.00 -9.29
C SER A 25 1.91 9.25 -10.00
N PHE A 26 1.37 9.13 -11.22
CA PHE A 26 0.86 10.24 -12.01
C PHE A 26 -0.61 10.57 -11.73
N ALA A 27 -1.33 9.73 -10.97
CA ALA A 27 -2.74 9.94 -10.67
C ALA A 27 -2.92 10.83 -9.44
N PRO A 28 -3.58 12.02 -9.54
CA PRO A 28 -3.76 12.93 -8.41
C PRO A 28 -4.46 12.28 -7.20
N CYS A 29 -5.42 11.39 -7.45
CA CYS A 29 -6.12 10.66 -6.38
C CYS A 29 -5.19 9.73 -5.60
N THR A 30 -4.20 9.11 -6.26
CA THR A 30 -3.15 8.30 -5.60
C THR A 30 -2.29 9.17 -4.70
N LEU A 31 -1.83 10.33 -5.20
CA LEU A 31 -1.00 11.25 -4.41
C LEU A 31 -1.73 11.73 -3.14
N GLN A 32 -3.04 11.97 -3.25
CA GLN A 32 -3.87 12.36 -2.10
C GLN A 32 -4.12 11.22 -1.11
N ALA A 33 -4.29 9.98 -1.58
CA ALA A 33 -4.54 8.83 -0.71
C ALA A 33 -3.28 8.25 -0.05
N LEU A 34 -2.10 8.49 -0.63
CA LEU A 34 -0.85 7.87 -0.21
C LEU A 34 -0.47 8.13 1.26
N PRO A 35 -0.60 9.35 1.82
CA PRO A 35 -0.30 9.59 3.23
C PRO A 35 -1.17 8.77 4.18
N ASP A 36 -2.47 8.66 3.89
CA ASP A 36 -3.43 7.90 4.69
C ASP A 36 -3.18 6.40 4.60
N ILE A 37 -2.83 5.89 3.41
CA ILE A 37 -2.44 4.49 3.20
C ILE A 37 -1.21 4.16 4.04
N ILE A 38 -0.16 5.00 3.96
CA ILE A 38 1.08 4.79 4.72
C ILE A 38 0.79 4.78 6.22
N LYS A 39 -0.03 5.72 6.71
CA LYS A 39 -0.42 5.78 8.12
C LYS A 39 -1.16 4.53 8.55
N PHE A 40 -2.20 4.13 7.80
CA PHE A 40 -2.98 2.92 8.10
C PHE A 40 -2.07 1.68 8.18
N LEU A 41 -1.17 1.50 7.21
CA LEU A 41 -0.27 0.34 7.20
C LEU A 41 0.65 0.34 8.43
N LYS A 42 1.25 1.47 8.78
CA LYS A 42 2.09 1.57 9.99
C LYS A 42 1.31 1.29 11.27
N ASP A 43 0.12 1.88 11.40
CA ASP A 43 -0.73 1.72 12.59
C ASP A 43 -1.20 0.25 12.76
N ASN A 44 -1.29 -0.50 11.66
CA ASN A 44 -1.62 -1.93 11.66
C ASN A 44 -0.37 -2.85 11.71
N GLY A 45 0.82 -2.31 11.99
CA GLY A 45 2.04 -3.09 12.20
C GLY A 45 2.70 -3.62 10.92
N TYR A 46 2.34 -3.08 9.75
CA TYR A 46 3.04 -3.40 8.50
C TYR A 46 4.37 -2.65 8.41
N GLU A 47 5.38 -3.38 7.96
CA GLU A 47 6.64 -2.80 7.50
C GLU A 47 6.60 -2.68 5.97
N MET A 48 6.87 -1.48 5.45
CA MET A 48 6.98 -1.26 4.01
C MET A 48 8.41 -1.53 3.59
N VAL A 49 8.60 -2.56 2.80
CA VAL A 49 9.90 -2.99 2.28
C VAL A 49 9.92 -2.92 0.76
N THR A 50 11.11 -2.93 0.18
CA THR A 50 11.28 -3.11 -1.26
C THR A 50 10.88 -4.53 -1.68
N VAL A 51 10.55 -4.73 -2.96
CA VAL A 51 10.23 -6.07 -3.49
C VAL A 51 11.40 -7.04 -3.27
N SER A 52 12.64 -6.59 -3.42
CA SER A 52 13.83 -7.42 -3.19
C SER A 52 13.96 -7.89 -1.74
N GLU A 53 13.65 -7.06 -0.77
CA GLU A 53 13.62 -7.43 0.65
C GLU A 53 12.48 -8.39 0.96
N LEU A 54 11.29 -8.13 0.40
CA LEU A 54 10.15 -9.03 0.55
C LEU A 54 10.48 -10.45 0.08
N MET A 55 11.07 -10.59 -1.11
CA MET A 55 11.44 -11.92 -1.66
C MET A 55 12.47 -12.65 -0.80
N LYS A 56 13.42 -11.92 -0.17
CA LYS A 56 14.39 -12.51 0.76
C LYS A 56 13.72 -13.00 2.06
N ASN A 57 12.70 -12.30 2.54
CA ASN A 57 11.98 -12.68 3.76
C ASN A 57 11.06 -13.89 3.54
N SER A 58 10.57 -14.11 2.33
CA SER A 58 9.73 -15.27 1.97
C SER A 58 10.47 -16.59 1.85
N THR A 59 11.81 -16.58 1.80
CA THR A 59 12.66 -17.77 1.63
C THR A 59 13.22 -18.31 2.95
N LYS A 60 12.67 -17.87 4.08
CA LYS A 60 13.09 -18.29 5.43
C LYS A 60 12.19 -19.37 6.03
#